data_AF-A0A962MZI1-F1
#
_entry.id   AF-A0A962MZI1-F1
#
_cell.length_a   1.000
_cell.length_b   1.000
_cell.length_c   1.000
_cell.angle_alpha   90.00
_cell.angle_beta   90.00
_cell.angle_gamma   90.00
#
_symmetry.space_group_name_H-M   'P 1'
#
loop_
_entity.id
_entity.type
_entity.pdbx_description
1 polymer ?
#
loop_
_entity_poly.entity_id
_entity_poly.type
_entity_poly.pdbx_seq_one_letter_code
_entity_poly.pdbx_strand_id
1 'polypeptide(L)'
;MRLTTTTLVALIALSGFNSALADQCAYISQQEAAAALDHIKPGTEFLPYCEPCDDPAPDSKAVQSVQALKAAPTGYENTWEISINGKGIDLAYTFVKRVDGSFLNLSKLAGCPSDDVSFGLPPLR
;
A
#
# COMPACT_ATOMS: atom_id res chain seq x y z
N MET A 1 36.65 -50.81 20.45
CA MET A 1 36.69 -50.76 18.97
C MET A 1 35.47 -49.99 18.49
N ARG A 2 35.73 -48.82 17.88
CA ARG A 2 34.85 -47.92 17.09
C ARG A 2 33.60 -47.31 17.75
N LEU A 3 33.76 -46.04 18.16
CA LEU A 3 32.70 -45.07 18.42
C LEU A 3 31.86 -44.84 17.16
N THR A 4 30.55 -44.95 17.27
CA THR A 4 29.60 -44.51 16.25
C THR A 4 29.48 -42.98 16.31
N THR A 5 29.95 -42.31 15.26
CA THR A 5 29.86 -40.86 15.12
C THR A 5 28.45 -40.51 14.63
N THR A 6 27.59 -40.03 15.53
CA THR A 6 26.26 -39.55 15.16
C THR A 6 26.38 -38.10 14.71
N THR A 7 26.39 -37.86 13.40
CA THR A 7 26.43 -36.52 12.81
C THR A 7 25.06 -35.85 13.00
N LEU A 8 24.99 -34.83 13.86
CA LEU A 8 23.82 -33.99 14.02
C LEU A 8 23.77 -32.99 12.86
N VAL A 9 22.88 -33.22 11.89
CA VAL A 9 22.60 -32.25 10.80
C VAL A 9 21.63 -31.21 11.35
N ALA A 10 22.14 -30.04 11.71
CA ALA A 10 21.32 -28.88 12.06
C ALA A 10 20.70 -28.30 10.77
N LEU A 11 19.46 -28.67 10.48
CA LEU A 11 18.68 -28.08 9.39
C LEU A 11 18.23 -26.67 9.84
N ILE A 12 19.00 -25.65 9.47
CA ILE A 12 18.57 -24.25 9.63
C ILE A 12 17.50 -24.01 8.55
N ALA A 13 16.24 -24.21 8.94
CA ALA A 13 15.12 -23.71 8.16
C ALA A 13 15.17 -22.18 8.22
N LEU A 14 15.77 -21.56 7.20
CA LEU A 14 15.55 -20.16 6.90
C LEU A 14 14.09 -20.04 6.44
N SER A 15 13.19 -19.96 7.41
CA SER A 15 11.83 -19.48 7.22
C SER A 15 11.96 -18.10 6.60
N GLY A 16 11.76 -18.02 5.28
CA GLY A 16 11.63 -16.74 4.60
C GLY A 16 10.55 -15.95 5.31
N PHE A 17 10.96 -14.88 5.97
CA PHE A 17 10.05 -13.86 6.45
C PHE A 17 9.47 -13.23 5.20
N ASN A 18 8.41 -13.83 4.65
CA ASN A 18 7.38 -13.04 3.99
C ASN A 18 6.80 -12.22 5.13
N SER A 19 7.49 -11.12 5.49
CA SER A 19 6.83 -10.01 6.16
C SER A 19 5.61 -9.79 5.31
N ALA A 20 4.42 -10.12 5.83
CA ALA A 20 3.20 -9.63 5.25
C ALA A 20 3.45 -8.13 5.15
N LEU A 21 3.67 -7.63 3.93
CA LEU A 21 4.05 -6.25 3.68
C LEU A 21 2.88 -5.46 4.19
N ALA A 22 3.04 -4.99 5.43
CA ALA A 22 1.97 -4.44 6.20
C ALA A 22 1.42 -3.24 5.45
N ASP A 23 0.19 -2.88 5.79
CA ASP A 23 -0.37 -1.64 5.32
C ASP A 23 0.53 -0.48 5.82
N GLN A 24 1.39 0.05 4.94
CA GLN A 24 2.43 1.04 5.28
C GLN A 24 1.80 2.37 5.67
N CYS A 25 0.66 2.69 5.06
CA CYS A 25 -0.08 3.92 5.28
C CYS A 25 -1.60 3.66 5.35
N ALA A 26 -2.07 2.60 6.01
CA ALA A 26 -3.51 2.45 6.32
C ALA A 26 -3.95 3.30 7.51
N TYR A 27 -3.11 3.40 8.54
CA TYR A 27 -3.34 4.23 9.72
C TYR A 27 -2.34 5.37 9.74
N ILE A 28 -2.86 6.57 9.54
CA ILE A 28 -2.07 7.78 9.30
C ILE A 28 -2.42 8.85 10.33
N SER A 29 -1.58 9.87 10.46
CA SER A 29 -1.91 11.05 11.24
C SER A 29 -3.09 11.81 10.62
N GLN A 30 -3.75 12.64 11.42
CA GLN A 30 -4.80 13.54 10.92
C GLN A 30 -4.28 14.48 9.82
N GLN A 31 -3.01 14.89 9.90
CA GLN A 31 -2.40 15.79 8.93
C GLN A 31 -2.19 15.09 7.58
N GLU A 32 -1.66 13.87 7.59
CA GLU A 32 -1.52 13.05 6.39
C GLU A 32 -2.90 12.73 5.78
N ALA A 33 -3.90 12.45 6.61
CA ALA A 33 -5.27 12.25 6.12
C ALA A 33 -5.80 13.50 5.41
N ALA A 34 -5.63 14.68 6.00
CA ALA A 34 -6.03 15.93 5.37
C ALA A 34 -5.28 16.18 4.05
N ALA A 35 -3.96 15.97 4.03
CA ALA A 35 -3.14 16.13 2.82
C ALA A 35 -3.57 15.15 1.70
N ALA A 36 -3.88 13.89 2.03
CA ALA A 36 -4.39 12.94 1.06
C ALA A 36 -5.73 13.39 0.46
N LEU A 37 -6.65 13.93 1.28
CA LEU A 37 -7.96 14.42 0.82
C LEU A 37 -7.88 15.62 -0.14
N ASP A 38 -6.77 16.36 -0.16
CA ASP A 38 -6.54 17.43 -1.15
C ASP A 38 -6.29 16.87 -2.57
N HIS A 39 -5.91 15.59 -2.67
CA HIS A 39 -5.54 14.92 -3.92
C HIS A 39 -6.55 13.89 -4.40
N ILE A 40 -7.52 13.51 -3.56
CA ILE A 40 -8.55 12.55 -3.90
C ILE A 40 -9.93 13.05 -3.51
N LYS A 41 -10.88 12.94 -4.44
CA LYS A 41 -12.27 13.39 -4.27
C LYS A 41 -13.21 12.51 -5.09
N PRO A 42 -14.53 12.53 -4.81
CA PRO A 42 -15.51 11.89 -5.68
C PRO A 42 -15.31 12.26 -7.16
N GLY A 43 -15.36 11.27 -8.04
CA GLY A 43 -15.04 11.38 -9.46
C GLY A 43 -13.57 11.19 -9.82
N THR A 44 -12.66 11.09 -8.84
CA THR A 44 -11.25 10.76 -9.10
C THR A 44 -11.14 9.30 -9.53
N GLU A 45 -10.34 9.04 -10.56
CA GLU A 45 -9.93 7.69 -10.92
C GLU A 45 -8.67 7.30 -10.14
N PHE A 46 -8.62 6.07 -9.65
CA PHE A 46 -7.48 5.54 -8.89
C PHE A 46 -7.19 4.08 -9.24
N LEU A 47 -5.96 3.66 -9.00
CA LEU A 47 -5.48 2.30 -9.20
C LEU A 47 -5.03 1.73 -7.86
N PRO A 48 -5.70 0.69 -7.32
CA PRO A 48 -5.20 -0.06 -6.17
C PRO A 48 -4.11 -1.03 -6.63
N TYR A 49 -2.87 -0.77 -6.22
CA TYR A 49 -1.71 -1.54 -6.66
C TYR A 49 -0.60 -1.52 -5.59
N CYS A 50 -0.17 -2.70 -5.15
CA CYS A 50 0.95 -2.86 -4.23
C CYS A 50 2.21 -3.29 -5.00
N GLU A 51 3.13 -2.36 -5.27
CA GLU A 51 4.41 -2.65 -5.92
C GLU A 51 5.30 -3.68 -5.21
N PRO A 52 5.48 -3.63 -3.87
CA PRO A 52 6.36 -4.59 -3.21
C PRO A 52 5.68 -5.97 -3.01
N CYS A 53 4.37 -6.08 -3.26
CA CYS A 53 3.64 -7.33 -3.19
C CYS A 53 3.76 -8.14 -4.49
N ASP A 54 3.35 -9.41 -4.45
CA ASP A 54 3.18 -10.25 -5.66
C ASP A 54 1.91 -9.89 -6.47
N ASP A 55 1.56 -8.61 -6.51
CA ASP A 55 0.43 -8.12 -7.29
C ASP A 55 0.72 -8.25 -8.79
N PRO A 56 -0.27 -8.64 -9.61
CA PRO A 56 -0.15 -8.56 -11.06
C PRO A 56 0.27 -7.16 -11.53
N ALA A 57 0.99 -7.10 -12.65
CA ALA A 57 1.45 -5.86 -13.26
C ALA A 57 0.35 -4.80 -13.34
N PRO A 58 0.65 -3.50 -13.18
CA PRO A 58 -0.36 -2.46 -13.03
C PRO A 58 -1.31 -2.36 -14.23
N ASP A 59 -0.83 -2.64 -15.45
CA ASP A 59 -1.66 -2.69 -16.68
C ASP A 59 -2.78 -3.75 -16.63
N SER A 60 -2.65 -4.77 -15.78
CA SER A 60 -3.67 -5.83 -15.61
C SER A 60 -4.69 -5.53 -14.50
N LYS A 61 -4.50 -4.44 -13.76
CA LYS A 61 -5.36 -4.03 -12.64
C LYS A 61 -6.44 -3.07 -13.15
N ALA A 62 -7.64 -3.18 -12.59
CA ALA A 62 -8.73 -2.30 -12.95
C ALA A 62 -8.57 -0.92 -12.28
N VAL A 63 -8.59 0.14 -13.09
CA VAL A 63 -8.80 1.51 -12.59
C VAL A 63 -10.22 1.61 -12.04
N GLN A 64 -10.34 2.18 -10.85
CA GLN A 64 -11.58 2.36 -10.13
C GLN A 64 -11.91 3.85 -10.00
N SER A 65 -13.17 4.15 -9.70
CA SER A 65 -13.64 5.52 -9.47
C SER A 65 -14.07 5.72 -8.03
N VAL A 66 -13.70 6.86 -7.46
CA VAL A 66 -14.15 7.30 -6.13
C VAL A 66 -15.60 7.76 -6.24
N GLN A 67 -16.53 7.07 -5.57
CA GLN A 67 -17.93 7.46 -5.46
C GLN A 67 -18.19 8.09 -4.09
N ALA A 68 -17.62 7.50 -3.05
CA ALA A 68 -17.67 8.00 -1.68
C ALA A 68 -16.26 8.03 -1.10
N LEU A 69 -15.99 9.05 -0.29
CA LEU A 69 -14.72 9.26 0.39
C LEU A 69 -15.01 9.65 1.83
N LYS A 70 -14.32 9.00 2.78
CA LYS A 70 -14.46 9.28 4.20
C LYS A 70 -13.10 9.15 4.88
N ALA A 71 -12.76 10.13 5.69
CA ALA A 71 -11.69 10.01 6.68
C ALA A 71 -12.30 10.01 8.08
N ALA A 72 -11.83 9.12 8.95
CA ALA A 72 -12.30 9.04 10.33
C ALA A 72 -11.17 8.62 11.27
N PRO A 73 -11.21 9.06 12.55
CA PRO A 73 -10.32 8.52 13.56
C PRO A 73 -10.60 7.02 13.75
N THR A 74 -9.55 6.22 13.89
CA THR A 74 -9.63 4.77 14.09
C THR A 74 -9.99 4.41 15.53
N GLY A 75 -9.77 5.35 16.46
CA GLY A 75 -9.83 5.09 17.91
C GLY A 75 -8.56 4.43 18.47
N TYR A 76 -7.54 4.22 17.63
CA TYR A 76 -6.26 3.64 18.01
C TYR A 76 -5.12 4.66 17.80
N GLU A 77 -4.30 4.89 18.81
CA GLU A 77 -3.08 5.73 18.72
C GLU A 77 -3.26 7.12 18.07
N ASN A 78 -4.46 7.71 18.16
CA ASN A 78 -4.83 8.97 17.48
C ASN A 78 -4.62 8.93 15.95
N THR A 79 -4.69 7.75 15.36
CA THR A 79 -4.59 7.55 13.92
C THR A 79 -5.94 7.74 13.23
N TRP A 80 -5.86 7.98 11.94
CA TRP A 80 -6.95 8.16 11.00
C TRP A 80 -6.84 7.14 9.89
N GLU A 81 -7.98 6.77 9.33
CA GLU A 81 -8.08 5.91 8.16
C GLU A 81 -8.89 6.64 7.09
N ILE A 82 -8.46 6.51 5.85
CA ILE A 82 -9.25 6.92 4.68
C ILE A 82 -9.91 5.68 4.10
N SER A 83 -11.18 5.84 3.72
CA SER A 83 -11.93 4.83 3.00
C SER A 83 -12.49 5.39 1.70
N ILE A 84 -12.34 4.60 0.63
CA ILE A 84 -12.96 4.83 -0.67
C ILE A 84 -14.07 3.81 -0.84
N ASN A 85 -15.27 4.28 -1.20
CA ASN A 85 -16.42 3.41 -1.45
C ASN A 85 -16.73 2.45 -0.28
N GLY A 86 -16.48 2.90 0.96
CA GLY A 86 -16.70 2.12 2.17
C GLY A 86 -15.61 1.11 2.52
N LYS A 87 -14.52 1.04 1.75
CA LYS A 87 -13.37 0.18 2.03
C LYS A 87 -12.18 1.03 2.47
N GLY A 88 -11.58 0.69 3.60
CA GLY A 88 -10.29 1.21 4.03
C GLY A 88 -9.22 1.04 2.96
N ILE A 89 -8.37 2.04 2.80
CA ILE A 89 -7.26 2.00 1.85
C ILE A 89 -5.93 2.16 2.57
N ASP A 90 -4.90 1.55 2.00
CA ASP A 90 -3.52 1.95 2.26
C ASP A 90 -3.12 3.00 1.21
N LEU A 91 -2.69 4.18 1.67
CA LEU A 91 -2.26 5.25 0.78
C LEU A 91 -1.03 4.84 -0.05
N ALA A 92 -0.15 3.98 0.47
CA ALA A 92 1.05 3.52 -0.22
C ALA A 92 0.71 2.64 -1.44
N TYR A 93 -0.47 2.03 -1.44
CA TYR A 93 -0.96 1.15 -2.52
C TYR A 93 -2.12 1.77 -3.30
N THR A 94 -2.29 3.09 -3.21
CA THR A 94 -3.33 3.84 -3.90
C THR A 94 -2.71 4.87 -4.81
N PHE A 95 -2.88 4.69 -6.13
CA PHE A 95 -2.34 5.58 -7.15
C PHE A 95 -3.47 6.41 -7.79
N VAL A 96 -3.42 7.73 -7.69
CA VAL A 96 -4.44 8.63 -8.27
C VAL A 96 -4.08 8.98 -9.72
N LYS A 97 -5.05 8.84 -10.63
CA LYS A 97 -4.85 9.09 -12.06
C LYS A 97 -4.86 10.59 -12.36
N ARG A 98 -3.96 11.02 -13.24
CA ARG A 98 -3.86 12.38 -13.76
C ARG A 98 -4.52 12.50 -15.12
N VAL A 99 -4.71 13.76 -15.55
CA VAL A 99 -5.29 14.09 -16.86
C VAL A 99 -4.48 13.54 -18.04
N ASP A 100 -3.15 13.43 -17.88
CA ASP A 100 -2.25 12.85 -18.89
C ASP A 100 -2.24 11.31 -18.90
N GLY A 101 -3.07 10.67 -18.07
CA GLY A 101 -3.15 9.22 -17.94
C GLY A 101 -2.11 8.59 -17.00
N SER A 102 -1.11 9.35 -16.55
CA SER A 102 -0.15 8.88 -15.54
C SER A 102 -0.79 8.81 -14.16
N PHE A 103 -0.10 8.19 -13.20
CA PHE A 103 -0.60 8.07 -11.83
C PHE A 103 0.42 8.58 -10.82
N LEU A 104 -0.05 9.11 -9.69
CA LEU A 104 0.78 9.50 -8.54
C LEU A 104 0.37 8.72 -7.29
N ASN A 105 1.35 8.32 -6.50
CA ASN A 105 1.12 7.58 -5.27
C ASN A 105 0.57 8.49 -4.17
N LEU A 106 -0.54 8.11 -3.57
CA LEU A 106 -1.25 8.92 -2.58
C LEU A 106 -0.46 9.07 -1.27
N SER A 107 0.35 8.10 -0.85
CA SER A 107 1.20 8.25 0.35
C SER A 107 2.23 9.36 0.14
N LYS A 108 2.84 9.43 -1.05
CA LYS A 108 3.85 10.43 -1.37
C LYS A 108 3.26 11.84 -1.43
N LEU A 109 2.04 11.96 -1.93
CA LEU A 109 1.30 13.21 -1.94
C LEU A 109 0.89 13.65 -0.53
N ALA A 110 0.51 12.68 0.32
CA ALA A 110 0.10 12.92 1.70
C ALA A 110 1.26 13.16 2.67
N GLY A 111 2.50 12.90 2.25
CA GLY A 111 3.67 12.92 3.12
C GLY A 111 3.77 11.72 4.07
N CYS A 112 3.01 10.65 3.82
CA CYS A 112 3.10 9.42 4.62
C CYS A 112 4.39 8.66 4.26
N PRO A 113 5.23 8.29 5.24
CA PRO A 113 6.43 7.50 5.01
C PRO A 113 6.06 6.12 4.46
N SER A 114 6.51 5.83 3.24
CA SER A 114 6.37 4.51 2.63
C SER A 114 7.62 4.17 1.84
N ASP A 115 7.96 2.89 1.77
CA ASP A 115 9.14 2.35 1.11
C ASP A 115 8.75 1.36 0.02
N ASP A 116 9.67 1.13 -0.92
CA ASP A 116 9.50 0.20 -2.05
C ASP A 116 8.23 0.44 -2.91
N VAL A 117 7.72 1.67 -2.88
CA VAL A 117 6.65 2.17 -3.75
C VAL A 117 7.10 3.44 -4.47
N SER A 118 6.91 3.46 -5.78
CA SER A 118 7.21 4.54 -6.70
C SER A 118 6.41 5.80 -6.40
N PHE A 119 6.98 6.96 -6.73
CA PHE A 119 6.26 8.24 -6.64
C PHE A 119 5.10 8.32 -7.63
N GLY A 120 5.24 7.69 -8.79
CA GLY A 120 4.20 7.63 -9.80
C GLY A 120 4.44 6.54 -10.83
N LEU A 121 3.39 6.25 -11.57
CA LEU A 121 3.39 5.28 -12.67
C LEU A 121 3.17 6.01 -13.99
N PRO A 122 3.76 5.55 -15.10
CA PRO A 122 3.44 6.07 -16.42
C PRO A 122 1.97 5.74 -16.79
N PRO A 123 1.44 6.33 -17.88
CA PRO A 123 0.17 5.89 -18.44
C PRO A 123 0.17 4.39 -18.72
N LEU A 124 -0.87 3.71 -18.24
CA LEU A 124 -1.08 2.28 -18.46
C LEU A 124 -1.59 2.02 -19.88
N ARG A 125 -1.26 0.85 -20.43
CA ARG A 125 -1.54 0.47 -21.83
C ARG A 125 -2.87 -0.24 -22.02
#